data_AF-A0A3D8IM12-F1
#
_entry.id   AF-A0A3D8IM12-F1
#
_cell.length_a   1.000
_cell.length_b   1.000
_cell.length_c   1.000
_cell.angle_alpha   90.00
_cell.angle_beta   90.00
_cell.angle_gamma   90.00
#
_symmetry.space_group_name_H-M   'P 1'
#
loop_
_entity.id
_entity.type
_entity.pdbx_description
1 polymer ?
#
loop_
_entity_poly.entity_id
_entity_poly.type
_entity_poly.pdbx_seq_one_letter_code
_entity_poly.pdbx_strand_id
1 'polypeptide(L)'
;MKAISRLGLIVVFGLASLLASQKYDMEQKGALDMSYNKHIYGTPQIEAIKNWGLGTHTAGVISGSVIEGNGGSIEPLTMGQPIQGIRGWNGLGELFTTLQEKYFAIIFLCILLFVPLAFFGHYKIIGARKYNHHSKLQVFNKYNIIVHWFAAVPFVLICITGLMMIFGDKLGGGTLIRFARDLHGLSTPVFIVFGFLMFLMWVKDCLPRSYDIKWLIIMGGYLDKQNRIIPAHKFNAGQKMWFWIATLGGGVMAFTGGVMFFQCTDINTLRLVAIVHNVLGFAVLALLITHIYMAAFAIEGAMEAITNGQMGEEELSMLHSYYYEELKAKGKLDSMRVAGH
;
A
#
# COMPACT_ATOMS: atom_id res chain seq x y z
N MET A 1 17.57 33.18 11.18
CA MET A 1 17.80 31.75 10.91
C MET A 1 18.38 31.02 12.14
N LYS A 2 17.71 31.09 13.31
CA LYS A 2 18.10 30.36 14.55
C LYS A 2 16.91 29.94 15.46
N ALA A 3 15.67 30.20 15.06
CA ALA A 3 14.48 29.92 15.87
C ALA A 3 13.70 28.66 15.43
N ILE A 4 13.91 28.17 14.20
CA ILE A 4 13.15 27.04 13.65
C ILE A 4 13.76 25.68 14.03
N SER A 5 15.03 25.64 14.46
CA SER A 5 15.71 24.39 14.83
C SER A 5 15.43 23.91 16.26
N ARG A 6 14.75 24.69 17.11
CA ARG A 6 14.45 24.30 18.50
C ARG A 6 13.06 23.73 18.72
N LEU A 7 12.08 24.01 17.84
CA LEU A 7 10.72 23.46 18.00
C LEU A 7 10.65 21.96 17.61
N GLY A 8 11.41 21.51 16.62
CA GLY A 8 11.40 20.10 16.19
C GLY A 8 12.02 19.13 17.21
N LEU A 9 12.95 19.61 18.04
CA LEU A 9 13.64 18.77 19.04
C LEU A 9 12.88 18.70 20.37
N ILE A 10 12.12 19.74 20.72
CA ILE A 10 11.32 19.79 21.97
C ILE A 10 10.07 18.89 21.86
N VAL A 11 9.50 18.71 20.68
CA VAL A 11 8.36 17.79 20.49
C VAL A 11 8.78 16.32 20.55
N VAL A 12 10.01 16.00 20.14
CA VAL A 12 10.53 14.61 20.15
C VAL A 12 11.05 14.21 21.54
N PHE A 13 11.65 15.12 22.31
CA PHE A 13 12.12 14.83 23.67
C PHE A 13 11.09 15.09 24.78
N GLY A 14 10.10 15.96 24.57
CA GLY A 14 9.03 16.22 25.53
C GLY A 14 8.09 15.02 25.75
N LEU A 15 7.88 14.20 24.71
CA LEU A 15 7.10 12.96 24.83
C LEU A 15 7.86 11.85 25.57
N ALA A 16 9.19 11.81 25.45
CA ALA A 16 10.03 10.80 26.09
C ALA A 16 10.12 10.99 27.62
N SER A 17 10.10 12.24 28.09
CA SER A 17 10.19 12.57 29.52
C SER A 17 8.87 12.41 30.29
N LEU A 18 7.71 12.53 29.61
CA LEU A 18 6.41 12.26 30.23
C LEU A 18 6.13 10.76 30.40
N LEU A 19 6.79 9.90 29.61
CA LEU A 19 6.66 8.44 29.69
C LEU A 19 7.54 7.79 30.77
N ALA A 20 8.46 8.54 31.39
CA ALA A 20 9.44 8.00 32.33
C ALA A 20 9.06 8.15 33.83
N SER A 21 7.91 8.75 34.16
CA SER A 21 7.57 9.14 35.55
C SER A 21 6.39 8.39 36.17
N GLN A 22 5.63 7.60 35.43
CA GLN A 22 4.51 6.84 36.01
C GLN A 22 4.97 5.46 36.52
N LYS A 23 5.40 5.41 37.78
CA LYS A 23 5.38 4.15 38.54
C LYS A 23 3.90 3.77 38.74
N TYR A 24 3.39 2.87 37.89
CA TYR A 24 2.14 2.17 38.13
C TYR A 24 2.42 0.89 38.89
N ASP A 25 1.76 0.72 40.04
CA ASP A 25 1.68 -0.56 40.72
C ASP A 25 0.92 -1.54 39.81
N MET A 26 1.66 -2.50 39.26
CA MET A 26 1.13 -3.63 38.50
C MET A 26 0.46 -4.59 39.48
N GLU A 27 -0.76 -4.27 39.89
CA GLU A 27 -1.62 -5.24 40.54
C GLU A 27 -1.88 -6.38 39.53
N GLN A 28 -1.52 -7.62 39.88
CA GLN A 28 -1.81 -8.81 39.07
C GLN A 28 -3.33 -8.91 38.89
N LYS A 29 -3.85 -8.30 37.82
CA LYS A 29 -5.23 -8.50 37.40
C LYS A 29 -5.39 -9.98 37.06
N GLY A 30 -6.24 -10.66 37.83
CA GLY A 30 -6.55 -12.08 37.65
C GLY A 30 -6.99 -12.39 36.21
N ALA A 31 -6.95 -13.68 35.86
CA ALA A 31 -7.26 -14.17 34.53
C ALA A 31 -8.58 -13.57 33.99
N LEU A 32 -8.52 -12.99 32.78
CA LEU A 32 -9.70 -12.48 32.08
C LEU A 32 -10.72 -13.60 31.87
N ASP A 33 -11.90 -13.49 32.49
CA ASP A 33 -12.99 -14.46 32.32
C ASP A 33 -13.63 -14.30 30.94
N MET A 34 -13.28 -15.22 30.04
CA MET A 34 -13.81 -15.32 28.68
C MET A 34 -14.86 -16.43 28.55
N SER A 35 -15.40 -16.94 29.66
CA SER A 35 -16.39 -18.03 29.68
C SER A 35 -17.63 -17.69 28.84
N TYR A 36 -18.11 -16.45 28.91
CA TYR A 36 -19.20 -15.94 28.09
C TYR A 36 -18.85 -15.98 26.60
N ASN A 37 -17.61 -15.78 26.19
CA ASN A 37 -17.26 -15.63 24.77
C ASN A 37 -17.20 -16.97 24.00
N LYS A 38 -17.24 -18.12 24.69
CA LYS A 38 -17.16 -19.46 24.09
C LYS A 38 -18.29 -19.75 23.10
N HIS A 39 -19.49 -19.25 23.35
CA HIS A 39 -20.64 -19.45 22.46
C HIS A 39 -20.61 -18.57 21.19
N ILE A 40 -19.80 -17.50 21.19
CA ILE A 40 -19.75 -16.52 20.10
C ILE A 40 -18.55 -16.75 19.18
N TYR A 41 -17.40 -17.15 19.74
CA TYR A 41 -16.14 -17.18 19.02
C TYR A 41 -15.52 -18.58 18.92
N GLY A 42 -15.96 -19.57 19.70
CA GLY A 42 -15.30 -20.86 19.75
C GLY A 42 -13.87 -20.78 20.33
N THR A 43 -13.37 -21.89 20.86
CA THR A 43 -12.09 -21.93 21.60
C THR A 43 -10.87 -21.46 20.77
N PRO A 44 -10.72 -21.84 19.48
CA PRO A 44 -9.56 -21.41 18.68
C PRO A 44 -9.52 -19.89 18.46
N GLN A 45 -10.67 -19.22 18.31
CA GLN A 45 -10.70 -17.77 18.12
C GLN A 45 -10.45 -17.02 19.44
N ILE A 46 -10.84 -17.60 20.58
CA ILE A 46 -10.56 -17.01 21.90
C ILE A 46 -9.06 -17.04 22.17
N GLU A 47 -8.38 -18.17 21.91
CA GLU A 47 -6.92 -18.26 22.01
C GLU A 47 -6.23 -17.32 21.01
N ALA A 48 -6.80 -17.15 19.82
CA ALA A 48 -6.31 -16.17 18.85
C ALA A 48 -6.39 -14.71 19.32
N ILE A 49 -7.51 -14.32 19.93
CA ILE A 49 -7.74 -12.96 20.43
C ILE A 49 -6.82 -12.64 21.62
N LYS A 50 -6.58 -13.61 22.51
CA LYS A 50 -5.60 -13.45 23.60
C LYS A 50 -4.19 -13.11 23.12
N ASN A 51 -3.89 -13.45 21.87
CA ASN A 51 -2.61 -13.25 21.21
C ASN A 51 -2.56 -11.99 20.33
N TRP A 52 -3.63 -11.18 20.32
CA TRP A 52 -3.71 -9.93 19.58
C TRP A 52 -3.75 -8.77 20.58
N GLY A 53 -2.66 -8.00 20.66
CA GLY A 53 -2.59 -6.91 21.63
C GLY A 53 -1.19 -6.49 22.03
N LEU A 54 -1.08 -5.27 22.54
CA LEU A 54 0.09 -4.81 23.29
C LEU A 54 0.31 -5.75 24.49
N GLY A 55 1.55 -6.21 24.69
CA GLY A 55 1.91 -7.12 25.79
C GLY A 55 1.70 -8.62 25.52
N THR A 56 1.42 -9.02 24.28
CA THR A 56 1.27 -10.45 23.93
C THR A 56 2.61 -11.10 23.60
N HIS A 57 2.78 -12.34 24.07
CA HIS A 57 4.00 -13.13 23.90
C HIS A 57 4.13 -13.76 22.50
N THR A 58 3.18 -13.54 21.61
CA THR A 58 3.13 -14.24 20.32
C THR A 58 2.84 -13.26 19.17
N ALA A 59 3.52 -13.47 18.04
CA ALA A 59 3.35 -12.66 16.84
C ALA A 59 2.22 -13.21 15.98
N GLY A 60 0.98 -13.07 16.45
CA GLY A 60 -0.19 -13.49 15.68
C GLY A 60 -0.41 -14.99 15.61
N VAL A 61 -1.58 -15.35 15.08
CA VAL A 61 -2.16 -16.69 15.17
C VAL A 61 -1.64 -17.51 14.03
N ILE A 62 -0.89 -18.55 14.37
CA ILE A 62 -0.39 -19.56 13.45
C ILE A 62 -1.20 -20.83 13.71
N SER A 63 -1.79 -21.39 12.64
CA SER A 63 -2.34 -22.75 12.51
C SER A 63 -2.37 -23.57 13.83
N GLY A 64 -3.33 -23.26 14.69
CA GLY A 64 -3.62 -24.00 15.93
C GLY A 64 -2.50 -24.10 16.97
N SER A 65 -1.38 -23.38 16.86
CA SER A 65 -0.25 -23.49 17.79
C SER A 65 0.27 -22.12 18.24
N VAL A 66 0.14 -21.86 19.55
CA VAL A 66 0.63 -20.65 20.22
C VAL A 66 2.09 -20.89 20.61
N ILE A 67 3.03 -20.16 20.01
CA ILE A 67 4.45 -20.21 20.41
C ILE A 67 4.72 -19.06 21.38
N GLU A 68 4.94 -19.37 22.66
CA GLU A 68 5.33 -18.40 23.70
C GLU A 68 6.68 -17.74 23.39
N GLY A 69 6.73 -16.41 23.31
CA GLY A 69 7.95 -15.62 23.21
C GLY A 69 7.92 -14.39 24.11
N ASN A 70 9.04 -13.99 24.71
CA ASN A 70 9.05 -12.83 25.63
C ASN A 70 8.73 -11.50 24.90
N GLY A 71 7.51 -11.00 25.10
CA GLY A 71 7.00 -9.76 24.51
C GLY A 71 7.44 -8.52 25.29
N GLY A 72 7.88 -7.50 24.56
CA GLY A 72 8.12 -6.16 25.08
C GLY A 72 7.64 -5.15 24.04
N SER A 73 6.60 -4.38 24.36
CA SER A 73 6.19 -3.21 23.58
C SER A 73 5.44 -2.22 24.47
N ILE A 74 5.69 -0.94 24.22
CA ILE A 74 5.37 0.25 25.02
C ILE A 74 3.86 0.52 25.07
N GLU A 75 3.33 0.76 26.28
CA GLU A 75 1.99 1.29 26.55
C GLU A 75 1.94 2.81 26.28
N PRO A 76 0.99 3.31 25.47
CA PRO A 76 0.58 4.69 25.76
C PRO A 76 -0.92 5.02 25.64
N LEU A 77 -1.82 4.17 25.13
CA LEU A 77 -3.14 4.69 24.67
C LEU A 77 -4.41 3.91 25.04
N THR A 78 -4.36 2.85 25.85
CA THR A 78 -5.59 2.23 26.41
C THR A 78 -6.08 2.92 27.69
N MET A 79 -5.34 3.90 28.23
CA MET A 79 -5.63 4.57 29.51
C MET A 79 -5.98 3.59 30.65
N GLY A 80 -5.41 2.38 30.63
CA GLY A 80 -5.67 1.34 31.63
C GLY A 80 -7.06 0.68 31.58
N GLN A 81 -7.87 0.94 30.55
CA GLN A 81 -9.20 0.36 30.42
C GLN A 81 -9.14 -1.10 29.93
N PRO A 82 -9.83 -2.04 30.61
CA PRO A 82 -9.94 -3.42 30.14
C PRO A 82 -10.71 -3.47 28.82
N ILE A 83 -10.29 -4.36 27.90
CA ILE A 83 -10.99 -4.61 26.64
C ILE A 83 -12.40 -5.10 26.99
N GLN A 84 -13.41 -4.25 26.81
CA GLN A 84 -14.79 -4.60 27.12
C GLN A 84 -15.33 -5.59 26.09
N GLY A 85 -16.04 -6.61 26.59
CA GLY A 85 -16.60 -7.70 25.81
C GLY A 85 -17.42 -7.22 24.61
N ILE A 86 -17.26 -7.93 23.51
CA ILE A 86 -17.76 -7.55 22.20
C ILE A 86 -19.29 -7.55 22.17
N ARG A 87 -19.89 -6.45 21.69
CA ARG A 87 -21.28 -6.47 21.18
C ARG A 87 -21.32 -7.29 19.87
N GLY A 88 -21.76 -8.53 19.99
CA GLY A 88 -21.91 -9.46 18.87
C GLY A 88 -22.93 -8.96 17.84
N TRP A 89 -22.52 -8.83 16.59
CA TRP A 89 -23.39 -9.20 15.47
C TRP A 89 -23.15 -10.70 15.23
N ASN A 90 -24.20 -11.49 15.09
CA ASN A 90 -24.03 -12.88 14.64
C ASN A 90 -23.35 -12.86 13.26
N GLY A 91 -22.30 -13.68 13.05
CA GLY A 91 -21.95 -14.13 11.69
C GLY A 91 -20.65 -13.66 11.02
N LEU A 92 -19.75 -12.90 11.65
CA LEU A 92 -18.44 -12.54 11.01
C LEU A 92 -17.25 -13.39 11.47
N GLY A 93 -17.31 -14.05 12.62
CA GLY A 93 -16.18 -14.82 13.17
C GLY A 93 -15.77 -15.98 12.27
N GLU A 94 -16.73 -16.84 11.89
CA GLU A 94 -16.49 -17.99 11.01
C GLU A 94 -15.97 -17.55 9.63
N LEU A 95 -16.56 -16.51 9.04
CA LEU A 95 -16.12 -15.94 7.78
C LEU A 95 -14.68 -15.43 7.88
N PHE A 96 -14.38 -14.63 8.91
CA PHE A 96 -13.04 -14.09 9.13
C PHE A 96 -12.00 -15.21 9.27
N THR A 97 -12.23 -16.19 10.15
CA THR A 97 -11.29 -17.30 10.36
C THR A 97 -11.10 -18.11 9.08
N THR A 98 -12.19 -18.41 8.37
CA THR A 98 -12.14 -19.14 7.11
C THR A 98 -11.33 -18.40 6.06
N LEU A 99 -11.57 -17.11 5.87
CA LEU A 99 -10.84 -16.27 4.92
C LEU A 99 -9.34 -16.14 5.29
N GLN A 100 -9.05 -15.87 6.56
CA GLN A 100 -7.70 -15.68 7.07
C GLN A 100 -6.86 -16.95 7.00
N GLU A 101 -7.42 -18.09 7.43
CA GLU A 101 -6.71 -19.37 7.52
C GLU A 101 -6.54 -20.04 6.16
N LYS A 102 -7.59 -20.04 5.32
CA LYS A 102 -7.62 -20.86 4.10
C LYS A 102 -7.33 -20.08 2.83
N TYR A 103 -7.76 -18.82 2.73
CA TYR A 103 -7.84 -18.15 1.44
C TYR A 103 -6.82 -17.03 1.25
N PHE A 104 -6.65 -16.14 2.22
CA PHE A 104 -5.86 -14.92 2.02
C PHE A 104 -4.41 -15.18 1.63
N ALA A 105 -3.69 -16.03 2.38
CA ALA A 105 -2.31 -16.38 2.05
C ALA A 105 -2.18 -17.05 0.67
N ILE A 106 -3.12 -17.92 0.32
CA ILE A 106 -3.14 -18.60 -0.99
C ILE A 106 -3.39 -17.59 -2.12
N ILE A 107 -4.35 -16.67 -1.95
CA ILE A 107 -4.64 -15.64 -2.96
C ILE A 107 -3.43 -14.72 -3.15
N PHE A 108 -2.81 -14.26 -2.07
CA PHE A 108 -1.57 -13.47 -2.16
C PHE A 108 -0.45 -14.23 -2.87
N LEU A 109 -0.27 -15.52 -2.57
CA LEU A 109 0.71 -16.37 -3.24
C LEU A 109 0.40 -16.51 -4.74
N CYS A 110 -0.87 -16.76 -5.10
CA CYS A 110 -1.32 -16.82 -6.48
C CYS A 110 -1.03 -15.50 -7.22
N ILE A 111 -1.28 -14.35 -6.60
CA ILE A 111 -0.96 -13.05 -7.19
C ILE A 111 0.56 -12.90 -7.39
N LEU A 112 1.37 -13.23 -6.37
CA LEU A 112 2.83 -13.18 -6.43
C LEU A 112 3.45 -14.10 -7.49
N LEU A 113 2.79 -15.20 -7.82
CA LEU A 113 3.28 -16.14 -8.84
C LEU A 113 2.73 -15.82 -10.22
N PHE A 114 1.41 -15.73 -10.35
CA PHE A 114 0.74 -15.67 -11.65
C PHE A 114 0.81 -14.28 -12.29
N VAL A 115 0.83 -13.19 -11.52
CA VAL A 115 0.94 -11.84 -12.12
C VAL A 115 2.33 -11.63 -12.74
N PRO A 116 3.47 -11.89 -12.03
CA PRO A 116 4.78 -11.84 -12.68
C PRO A 116 4.94 -12.84 -13.82
N LEU A 117 4.39 -14.06 -13.69
CA LEU A 117 4.44 -15.05 -14.76
C LEU A 117 3.70 -14.58 -16.02
N ALA A 118 2.52 -13.95 -15.86
CA ALA A 118 1.78 -13.37 -16.97
C ALA A 118 2.59 -12.27 -17.66
N PHE A 119 3.27 -11.40 -16.90
CA PHE A 119 4.12 -10.35 -17.46
C PHE A 119 5.42 -10.88 -18.08
N PHE A 120 5.98 -11.95 -17.53
CA PHE A 120 7.08 -12.67 -18.15
C PHE A 120 6.65 -13.27 -19.50
N GLY A 121 5.47 -13.89 -19.57
CA GLY A 121 4.86 -14.38 -20.80
C GLY A 121 4.64 -13.25 -21.82
N HIS A 122 4.04 -12.14 -21.37
CA HIS A 122 3.89 -10.93 -22.20
C HIS A 122 5.23 -10.46 -22.76
N TYR A 123 6.25 -10.33 -21.92
CA TYR A 123 7.58 -9.89 -22.35
C TYR A 123 8.22 -10.86 -23.36
N LYS A 124 8.02 -12.17 -23.21
CA LYS A 124 8.58 -13.17 -24.13
C LYS A 124 7.83 -13.24 -25.47
N ILE A 125 6.52 -13.06 -25.48
CA ILE A 125 5.68 -13.22 -26.68
C ILE A 125 5.58 -11.92 -27.48
N ILE A 126 5.47 -10.78 -26.78
CA ILE A 126 5.22 -9.46 -27.37
C ILE A 126 6.48 -8.59 -27.32
N GLY A 127 7.19 -8.58 -26.18
CA GLY A 127 8.38 -7.76 -25.98
C GLY A 127 8.11 -6.39 -25.38
N ALA A 128 9.18 -5.61 -25.20
CA ALA A 128 9.10 -4.22 -24.77
C ALA A 128 8.73 -3.29 -25.93
N ARG A 129 7.98 -2.24 -25.62
CA ARG A 129 7.71 -1.14 -26.54
C ARG A 129 8.94 -0.26 -26.67
N LYS A 130 9.37 -0.07 -27.90
CA LYS A 130 10.52 0.78 -28.25
C LYS A 130 10.05 2.01 -28.99
N TYR A 131 10.61 3.15 -28.63
CA TYR A 131 10.32 4.43 -29.24
C TYR A 131 11.63 5.14 -29.56
N ASN A 132 11.56 6.12 -30.45
CA ASN A 132 12.66 7.02 -30.73
C ASN A 132 12.76 8.05 -29.59
N HIS A 133 13.94 8.09 -28.97
CA HIS A 133 14.25 8.98 -27.85
C HIS A 133 15.25 10.09 -28.23
N HIS A 134 15.46 10.38 -29.53
CA HIS A 134 16.34 11.47 -29.99
C HIS A 134 15.84 12.85 -29.53
N SER A 135 14.52 13.07 -29.56
CA SER A 135 13.89 14.26 -28.99
C SER A 135 13.17 13.88 -27.69
N LYS A 136 13.41 14.65 -26.63
CA LYS A 136 12.78 14.45 -25.31
C LYS A 136 12.05 15.70 -24.84
N LEU A 137 10.96 15.48 -24.13
CA LEU A 137 10.12 16.51 -23.52
C LEU A 137 10.16 16.40 -22.00
N GLN A 138 10.26 17.53 -21.31
CA GLN A 138 10.15 17.62 -19.85
C GLN A 138 8.68 17.56 -19.43
N VAL A 139 8.16 16.35 -19.23
CA VAL A 139 6.75 16.09 -18.90
C VAL A 139 6.49 16.23 -17.40
N PHE A 140 7.43 15.79 -16.56
CA PHE A 140 7.32 15.89 -15.11
C PHE A 140 8.38 16.84 -14.54
N ASN A 141 7.97 17.67 -13.59
CA ASN A 141 8.87 18.58 -12.90
C ASN A 141 9.45 17.91 -11.64
N LYS A 142 10.40 18.59 -10.97
CA LYS A 142 11.05 18.09 -9.74
C LYS A 142 10.05 17.82 -8.61
N TYR A 143 8.99 18.63 -8.49
CA TYR A 143 7.96 18.42 -7.48
C TYR A 143 7.24 17.08 -7.70
N ASN A 144 6.85 16.77 -8.94
CA ASN A 144 6.23 15.50 -9.29
C ASN A 144 7.10 14.30 -8.90
N ILE A 145 8.38 14.37 -9.21
CA ILE A 145 9.36 13.30 -8.95
C ILE A 145 9.54 13.10 -7.43
N ILE A 146 9.74 14.19 -6.68
CA ILE A 146 9.95 14.13 -5.23
C ILE A 146 8.70 13.55 -4.55
N VAL A 147 7.51 14.08 -4.84
CA VAL A 147 6.28 13.58 -4.24
C VAL A 147 6.06 12.11 -4.57
N HIS A 148 6.36 11.70 -5.81
CA HIS A 148 6.28 10.30 -6.20
C HIS A 148 7.19 9.39 -5.39
N TRP A 149 8.49 9.67 -5.33
CA TRP A 149 9.43 8.77 -4.64
C TRP A 149 9.21 8.71 -3.14
N PHE A 150 8.84 9.84 -2.51
CA PHE A 150 8.51 9.86 -1.09
C PHE A 150 7.19 9.17 -0.75
N ALA A 151 6.31 8.92 -1.72
CA ALA A 151 5.17 8.01 -1.55
C ALA A 151 5.54 6.56 -1.92
N ALA A 152 6.26 6.35 -3.01
CA ALA A 152 6.55 5.04 -3.58
C ALA A 152 7.44 4.18 -2.67
N VAL A 153 8.50 4.76 -2.09
CA VAL A 153 9.41 4.03 -1.19
C VAL A 153 8.67 3.47 0.04
N PRO A 154 7.97 4.29 0.85
CA PRO A 154 7.21 3.75 1.98
C PRO A 154 6.08 2.82 1.52
N PHE A 155 5.43 3.07 0.38
CA PHE A 155 4.39 2.18 -0.14
C PHE A 155 4.92 0.77 -0.46
N VAL A 156 6.09 0.67 -1.09
CA VAL A 156 6.74 -0.61 -1.37
C VAL A 156 7.14 -1.30 -0.05
N LEU A 157 7.67 -0.56 0.93
CA LEU A 157 7.98 -1.11 2.26
C LEU A 157 6.73 -1.65 2.97
N ILE A 158 5.60 -0.93 2.92
CA ILE A 158 4.30 -1.37 3.44
C ILE A 158 3.86 -2.67 2.75
N CYS A 159 3.98 -2.77 1.42
CA CYS A 159 3.60 -3.98 0.70
C CYS A 159 4.48 -5.18 1.08
N ILE A 160 5.80 -5.01 1.14
CA ILE A 160 6.74 -6.07 1.52
C ILE A 160 6.46 -6.54 2.95
N THR A 161 6.38 -5.61 3.90
CA THR A 161 6.11 -5.94 5.30
C THR A 161 4.72 -6.54 5.52
N GLY A 162 3.72 -6.10 4.74
CA GLY A 162 2.39 -6.70 4.71
C GLY A 162 2.42 -8.16 4.30
N LEU A 163 3.15 -8.48 3.22
CA LEU A 163 3.34 -9.87 2.78
C LEU A 163 4.12 -10.69 3.81
N MET A 164 5.13 -10.11 4.46
CA MET A 164 5.84 -10.78 5.55
C MET A 164 4.89 -11.16 6.69
N MET A 165 3.95 -10.28 7.06
CA MET A 165 2.94 -10.59 8.09
C MET A 165 1.95 -11.67 7.63
N ILE A 166 1.53 -11.67 6.36
CA ILE A 166 0.65 -12.70 5.78
C ILE A 166 1.31 -14.09 5.80
N PHE A 167 2.59 -14.18 5.46
CA PHE A 167 3.37 -15.43 5.45
C PHE A 167 4.18 -15.65 6.72
N GLY A 168 3.80 -15.00 7.82
CA GLY A 168 4.61 -14.92 9.04
C GLY A 168 4.96 -16.29 9.61
N ASP A 169 4.06 -17.26 9.52
CA ASP A 169 4.28 -18.65 9.95
C ASP A 169 5.36 -19.36 9.12
N LYS A 170 5.35 -19.17 7.80
CA LYS A 170 6.35 -19.74 6.88
C LYS A 170 7.71 -19.06 7.01
N LEU A 171 7.73 -17.82 7.50
CA LEU A 171 8.94 -17.03 7.72
C LEU A 171 9.51 -17.17 9.15
N GLY A 172 8.95 -18.05 9.98
CA GLY A 172 9.44 -18.35 11.33
C GLY A 172 8.96 -17.40 12.44
N GLY A 173 8.08 -16.45 12.11
CA GLY A 173 7.42 -15.59 13.10
C GLY A 173 8.37 -14.71 13.93
N GLY A 174 8.01 -14.53 15.21
CA GLY A 174 8.89 -13.92 16.21
C GLY A 174 9.37 -12.50 15.89
N THR A 175 10.64 -12.23 16.20
CA THR A 175 11.26 -10.89 16.09
C THR A 175 11.21 -10.32 14.67
N LEU A 176 11.38 -11.15 13.66
CA LEU A 176 11.37 -10.71 12.26
C LEU A 176 10.01 -10.12 11.86
N ILE A 177 8.93 -10.83 12.19
CA ILE A 177 7.57 -10.40 11.85
C ILE A 177 7.12 -9.22 12.72
N ARG A 178 7.58 -9.14 13.98
CA ARG A 178 7.39 -7.96 14.82
C ARG A 178 8.08 -6.72 14.23
N PHE A 179 9.32 -6.87 13.77
CA PHE A 179 10.02 -5.80 13.06
C PHE A 179 9.29 -5.38 11.79
N ALA A 180 8.81 -6.33 10.98
CA ALA A 180 8.03 -6.04 9.78
C ALA A 180 6.75 -5.27 10.12
N ARG A 181 6.00 -5.67 11.15
CA ARG A 181 4.81 -4.96 11.65
C ARG A 181 5.14 -3.52 12.06
N ASP A 182 6.21 -3.31 12.82
CA ASP A 182 6.58 -1.99 13.29
C ASP A 182 7.02 -1.09 12.12
N LEU A 183 7.79 -1.63 11.18
CA LEU A 183 8.18 -0.94 9.96
C LEU A 183 6.97 -0.61 9.06
N HIS A 184 5.98 -1.50 8.98
CA HIS A 184 4.72 -1.27 8.27
C HIS A 184 3.96 -0.08 8.88
N GLY A 185 3.81 -0.08 10.21
CA GLY A 185 3.17 0.99 10.96
C GLY A 185 3.90 2.33 10.82
N LEU A 186 5.24 2.34 10.88
CA LEU A 186 6.06 3.54 10.74
C LEU A 186 6.10 4.10 9.31
N SER A 187 6.03 3.24 8.30
CA SER A 187 6.02 3.66 6.89
C SER A 187 4.68 4.29 6.49
N THR A 188 3.59 3.90 7.17
CA THR A 188 2.23 4.34 6.85
C THR A 188 2.01 5.84 6.98
N PRO A 189 2.39 6.54 8.08
CA PRO A 189 2.28 8.00 8.18
C PRO A 189 2.99 8.76 7.07
N VAL A 190 4.18 8.31 6.67
CA VAL A 190 4.92 8.92 5.55
C VAL A 190 4.14 8.76 4.25
N PHE A 191 3.63 7.55 3.99
CA PHE A 191 2.79 7.30 2.83
C PHE A 191 1.49 8.12 2.84
N ILE A 192 0.83 8.31 3.99
CA ILE A 192 -0.39 9.14 4.09
C ILE A 192 -0.10 10.58 3.63
N VAL A 193 0.99 11.18 4.11
CA VAL A 193 1.34 12.56 3.77
C VAL A 193 1.62 12.69 2.27
N PHE A 194 2.51 11.86 1.73
CA PHE A 194 2.92 11.98 0.33
C PHE A 194 1.88 11.42 -0.65
N GLY A 195 1.09 10.43 -0.24
CA GLY A 195 -0.05 9.92 -0.98
C GLY A 195 -1.16 10.96 -1.12
N PHE A 196 -1.41 11.76 -0.07
CA PHE A 196 -2.34 12.89 -0.15
C PHE A 196 -1.82 13.99 -1.08
N LEU A 197 -0.53 14.34 -1.00
CA LEU A 197 0.08 15.28 -1.94
C LEU A 197 0.01 14.77 -3.39
N MET A 198 0.27 13.49 -3.60
CA MET A 198 0.15 12.84 -4.92
C MET A 198 -1.28 12.90 -5.44
N PHE A 199 -2.27 12.66 -4.58
CA PHE A 199 -3.68 12.80 -4.93
C PHE A 199 -3.98 14.23 -5.43
N LEU A 200 -3.65 15.26 -4.65
CA LEU A 200 -3.90 16.66 -5.03
C LEU A 200 -3.19 17.04 -6.33
N MET A 201 -1.99 16.51 -6.54
CA MET A 201 -1.17 16.78 -7.72
C MET A 201 -1.74 16.20 -9.01
N TRP A 202 -2.31 14.99 -8.97
CA TRP A 202 -2.72 14.26 -10.19
C TRP A 202 -4.22 13.98 -10.33
N VAL A 203 -5.05 14.29 -9.34
CA VAL A 203 -6.50 13.99 -9.36
C VAL A 203 -7.20 14.50 -10.62
N LYS A 204 -6.90 15.72 -11.06
CA LYS A 204 -7.53 16.32 -12.25
C LYS A 204 -7.15 15.58 -13.54
N ASP A 205 -5.88 15.20 -13.66
CA ASP A 205 -5.35 14.48 -14.81
C ASP A 205 -5.82 13.00 -14.80
N CYS A 206 -6.17 12.46 -13.63
CA CYS A 206 -6.59 11.08 -13.44
C CYS A 206 -8.11 10.84 -13.44
N LEU A 207 -8.92 11.86 -13.71
CA LEU A 207 -10.37 11.69 -13.84
C LEU A 207 -10.71 10.76 -15.02
N PRO A 208 -11.68 9.83 -14.85
CA PRO A 208 -12.18 9.00 -15.95
C PRO A 208 -12.73 9.87 -17.09
N ARG A 209 -12.45 9.45 -18.33
CA ARG A 209 -12.91 10.08 -19.57
C ARG A 209 -13.48 9.01 -20.51
N SER A 210 -14.33 9.42 -21.44
CA SER A 210 -14.97 8.50 -22.39
C SER A 210 -13.98 7.69 -23.25
N TYR A 211 -12.81 8.25 -23.54
CA TYR A 211 -11.77 7.55 -24.29
C TYR A 211 -11.08 6.42 -23.49
N ASP A 212 -11.19 6.41 -22.16
CA ASP A 212 -10.63 5.34 -21.34
C ASP A 212 -11.29 3.99 -21.63
N ILE A 213 -12.57 4.00 -22.06
CA ILE A 213 -13.28 2.79 -22.50
C ILE A 213 -12.60 2.22 -23.75
N LYS A 214 -12.25 3.07 -24.72
CA LYS A 214 -11.53 2.64 -25.92
C LYS A 214 -10.16 2.08 -25.57
N TRP A 215 -9.47 2.69 -24.60
CA TRP A 215 -8.19 2.20 -24.08
C TRP A 215 -8.33 0.80 -23.47
N LEU A 216 -9.37 0.56 -22.66
CA LEU A 216 -9.63 -0.75 -22.04
C LEU A 216 -9.94 -1.83 -23.08
N ILE A 217 -10.74 -1.50 -24.11
CA ILE A 217 -11.06 -2.45 -25.20
C ILE A 217 -9.79 -2.93 -25.91
N ILE A 218 -8.83 -2.04 -26.14
CA ILE A 218 -7.55 -2.39 -26.78
C ILE A 218 -6.47 -2.80 -25.78
N MET A 219 -6.77 -2.84 -24.47
CA MET A 219 -5.82 -3.11 -23.39
C MET A 219 -4.55 -2.23 -23.46
N GLY A 220 -4.75 -0.94 -23.75
CA GLY A 220 -3.64 0.01 -23.97
C GLY A 220 -2.76 -0.29 -25.18
N GLY A 221 -3.22 -1.18 -26.07
CA GLY A 221 -2.46 -1.70 -27.20
C GLY A 221 -1.29 -2.58 -26.77
N TYR A 222 -1.12 -2.93 -25.49
CA TYR A 222 0.09 -3.64 -25.04
C TYR A 222 0.23 -5.05 -25.61
N LEU A 223 -0.86 -5.65 -26.10
CA LEU A 223 -0.84 -6.97 -26.72
C LEU A 223 -0.39 -6.97 -28.19
N ASP A 224 -0.32 -5.80 -28.83
CA ASP A 224 0.08 -5.68 -30.24
C ASP A 224 1.61 -5.83 -30.37
N LYS A 225 2.14 -6.37 -31.47
CA LYS A 225 3.61 -6.41 -31.69
C LYS A 225 4.18 -5.11 -32.26
N GLN A 226 3.34 -4.29 -32.86
CA GLN A 226 3.72 -3.02 -33.48
C GLN A 226 3.18 -1.85 -32.66
N ASN A 227 3.87 -0.72 -32.72
CA ASN A 227 3.40 0.48 -32.04
C ASN A 227 2.18 1.05 -32.76
N ARG A 228 1.26 1.60 -31.98
CA ARG A 228 0.06 2.26 -32.48
C ARG A 228 -0.27 3.45 -31.60
N ILE A 229 -1.07 4.36 -32.14
CA ILE A 229 -1.57 5.50 -31.39
C ILE A 229 -2.60 5.02 -30.35
N ILE A 230 -2.37 5.41 -29.10
CA ILE A 230 -3.17 5.06 -27.94
C ILE A 230 -3.97 6.29 -27.49
N PRO A 231 -5.31 6.17 -27.34
CA PRO A 231 -6.14 7.28 -26.90
C PRO A 231 -5.96 7.50 -25.39
N ALA A 232 -5.09 8.43 -25.04
CA ALA A 232 -4.86 8.83 -23.67
C ALA A 232 -4.46 10.29 -23.59
N HIS A 233 -4.84 10.93 -22.49
CA HIS A 233 -4.27 12.22 -22.10
C HIS A 233 -2.99 11.97 -21.30
N LYS A 234 -2.62 12.85 -20.37
CA LYS A 234 -1.37 12.78 -19.60
C LYS A 234 -1.22 11.47 -18.83
N PHE A 235 -2.33 10.89 -18.39
CA PHE A 235 -2.39 9.53 -17.87
C PHE A 235 -3.37 8.69 -18.69
N ASN A 236 -2.99 7.44 -18.97
CA ASN A 236 -3.82 6.46 -19.63
C ASN A 236 -4.73 5.72 -18.64
N ALA A 237 -5.73 4.97 -19.12
CA ALA A 237 -6.72 4.36 -18.23
C ALA A 237 -6.12 3.38 -17.20
N GLY A 238 -5.07 2.64 -17.55
CA GLY A 238 -4.34 1.78 -16.60
C GLY A 238 -3.64 2.58 -15.50
N GLN A 239 -2.97 3.69 -15.85
CA GLN A 239 -2.37 4.61 -14.89
C GLN A 239 -3.42 5.27 -14.00
N LYS A 240 -4.60 5.62 -14.54
CA LYS A 240 -5.73 6.17 -13.75
C LYS A 240 -6.25 5.14 -12.76
N MET A 241 -6.45 3.89 -13.18
CA MET A 241 -6.87 2.81 -12.29
C MET A 241 -5.88 2.61 -11.15
N TRP A 242 -4.57 2.60 -11.48
CA TRP A 242 -3.52 2.57 -10.45
C TRP A 242 -3.59 3.76 -9.51
N PHE A 243 -3.73 4.98 -10.03
CA PHE A 243 -3.85 6.20 -9.22
C PHE A 243 -4.99 6.08 -8.19
N TRP A 244 -6.18 5.66 -8.59
CA TRP A 244 -7.33 5.57 -7.68
C TRP A 244 -7.16 4.48 -6.62
N ILE A 245 -6.63 3.32 -6.99
CA ILE A 245 -6.39 2.23 -6.04
C ILE A 245 -5.24 2.60 -5.08
N ALA A 246 -4.14 3.15 -5.59
CA ALA A 246 -3.01 3.55 -4.76
C ALA A 246 -3.36 4.71 -3.81
N THR A 247 -4.16 5.69 -4.25
CA THR A 247 -4.51 6.86 -3.41
C THR A 247 -5.73 6.60 -2.52
N LEU A 248 -6.93 6.46 -3.08
CA LEU A 248 -8.14 6.25 -2.29
C LEU A 248 -8.16 4.85 -1.65
N GLY A 249 -7.82 3.81 -2.42
CA GLY A 249 -7.70 2.46 -1.86
C GLY A 249 -6.61 2.39 -0.79
N GLY A 250 -5.45 3.01 -1.03
CA GLY A 250 -4.40 3.18 -0.03
C GLY A 250 -4.85 3.98 1.20
N GLY A 251 -5.71 4.98 1.04
CA GLY A 251 -6.31 5.73 2.15
C GLY A 251 -7.25 4.87 3.00
N VAL A 252 -8.08 4.03 2.38
CA VAL A 252 -8.91 3.04 3.09
C VAL A 252 -8.05 2.00 3.79
N MET A 253 -6.98 1.53 3.14
CA MET A 253 -6.02 0.62 3.77
C MET A 253 -5.29 1.27 4.95
N ALA A 254 -4.88 2.53 4.84
CA ALA A 254 -4.25 3.27 5.93
C ALA A 254 -5.22 3.45 7.12
N PHE A 255 -6.49 3.74 6.85
CA PHE A 255 -7.53 3.83 7.88
C PHE A 255 -7.76 2.49 8.58
N THR A 256 -8.05 1.44 7.80
CA THR A 256 -8.27 0.07 8.34
C THR A 256 -7.03 -0.46 9.07
N GLY A 257 -5.84 -0.20 8.53
CA GLY A 257 -4.56 -0.55 9.14
C GLY A 257 -4.32 0.19 10.45
N GLY A 258 -4.65 1.49 10.53
CA GLY A 258 -4.61 2.25 11.77
C GLY A 258 -5.56 1.69 12.83
N VAL A 259 -6.79 1.35 12.45
CA VAL A 259 -7.76 0.71 13.36
C VAL A 259 -7.22 -0.63 13.89
N MET A 260 -6.61 -1.46 13.05
CA MET A 260 -5.99 -2.72 13.47
C MET A 260 -4.74 -2.51 14.32
N PHE A 261 -3.89 -1.53 13.97
CA PHE A 261 -2.63 -1.27 14.65
C PHE A 261 -2.86 -0.76 16.08
N PHE A 262 -3.83 0.14 16.27
CA PHE A 262 -4.18 0.69 17.58
C PHE A 262 -5.25 -0.09 18.33
N GLN A 263 -5.89 -1.07 17.69
CA GLN A 263 -6.95 -1.91 18.26
C GLN A 263 -8.05 -1.10 18.97
N CYS A 264 -8.46 0.01 18.35
CA CYS A 264 -9.32 1.02 18.98
C CYS A 264 -10.84 0.74 18.85
N THR A 265 -11.24 -0.48 18.51
CA THR A 265 -12.63 -0.86 18.24
C THR A 265 -12.91 -2.31 18.67
N ASP A 266 -14.17 -2.73 18.63
CA ASP A 266 -14.59 -4.08 19.03
C ASP A 266 -14.12 -5.16 18.02
N ILE A 267 -14.11 -6.44 18.43
CA ILE A 267 -13.54 -7.51 17.58
C ILE A 267 -14.28 -7.68 16.24
N ASN A 268 -15.59 -7.43 16.18
CA ASN A 268 -16.31 -7.63 14.92
C ASN A 268 -15.91 -6.54 13.92
N THR A 269 -15.75 -5.31 14.40
CA THR A 269 -15.19 -4.23 13.60
C THR A 269 -13.74 -4.52 13.21
N LEU A 270 -12.89 -5.01 14.12
CA LEU A 270 -11.50 -5.41 13.81
C LEU A 270 -11.43 -6.48 12.71
N ARG A 271 -12.31 -7.49 12.76
CA ARG A 271 -12.39 -8.53 11.73
C ARG A 271 -12.85 -7.97 10.39
N LEU A 272 -13.85 -7.11 10.40
CA LEU A 272 -14.34 -6.46 9.18
C LEU A 272 -13.23 -5.64 8.52
N VAL A 273 -12.54 -4.78 9.29
CA VAL A 273 -11.46 -3.95 8.73
C VAL A 273 -10.28 -4.80 8.27
N ALA A 274 -9.98 -5.94 8.92
CA ALA A 274 -8.96 -6.88 8.45
C ALA A 274 -9.34 -7.54 7.12
N ILE A 275 -10.61 -7.94 6.95
CA ILE A 275 -11.11 -8.48 5.67
C ILE A 275 -10.99 -7.42 4.58
N VAL A 276 -11.49 -6.21 4.83
CA VAL A 276 -11.43 -5.09 3.87
C VAL A 276 -9.98 -4.77 3.50
N HIS A 277 -9.09 -4.72 4.49
CA HIS A 277 -7.67 -4.44 4.28
C HIS A 277 -7.01 -5.49 3.39
N ASN A 278 -7.24 -6.78 3.65
CA ASN A 278 -6.67 -7.86 2.85
C ASN A 278 -7.24 -7.92 1.43
N VAL A 279 -8.55 -7.70 1.26
CA VAL A 279 -9.19 -7.68 -0.06
C VAL A 279 -8.65 -6.53 -0.92
N LEU A 280 -8.48 -5.34 -0.35
CA LEU A 280 -7.81 -4.24 -1.04
C LEU A 280 -6.33 -4.53 -1.29
N GLY A 281 -5.67 -5.21 -0.35
CA GLY A 281 -4.30 -5.68 -0.49
C GLY A 281 -4.07 -6.54 -1.72
N PHE A 282 -5.04 -7.37 -2.13
CA PHE A 282 -4.97 -8.14 -3.38
C PHE A 282 -4.86 -7.23 -4.61
N ALA A 283 -5.76 -6.24 -4.71
CA ALA A 283 -5.78 -5.31 -5.82
C ALA A 283 -4.53 -4.43 -5.84
N VAL A 284 -4.12 -3.93 -4.67
CA VAL A 284 -2.89 -3.14 -4.50
C VAL A 284 -1.67 -3.92 -4.94
N LEU A 285 -1.51 -5.18 -4.50
CA LEU A 285 -0.35 -5.98 -4.86
C LEU A 285 -0.30 -6.28 -6.35
N ALA A 286 -1.41 -6.73 -6.93
CA ALA A 286 -1.50 -7.06 -8.36
C ALA A 286 -1.20 -5.82 -9.23
N LEU A 287 -1.77 -4.66 -8.89
CA LEU A 287 -1.54 -3.44 -9.64
C LEU A 287 -0.18 -2.81 -9.36
N LEU A 288 0.42 -2.99 -8.18
CA LEU A 288 1.79 -2.54 -7.90
C LEU A 288 2.80 -3.30 -8.77
N ILE A 289 2.67 -4.63 -8.84
CA ILE A 289 3.51 -5.46 -9.72
C ILE A 289 3.33 -5.01 -11.17
N THR A 290 2.08 -4.79 -11.59
CA THR A 290 1.77 -4.26 -12.92
C THR A 290 2.43 -2.91 -13.16
N HIS A 291 2.30 -1.98 -12.22
CA HIS A 291 2.86 -0.62 -12.32
C HIS A 291 4.38 -0.64 -12.48
N ILE A 292 5.07 -1.43 -11.66
CA ILE A 292 6.54 -1.61 -11.73
C ILE A 292 6.91 -2.27 -13.06
N TYR A 293 6.18 -3.30 -13.49
CA TYR A 293 6.44 -3.97 -14.76
C TYR A 293 6.32 -3.02 -15.95
N MET A 294 5.24 -2.24 -15.99
CA MET A 294 4.98 -1.31 -17.09
C MET A 294 6.07 -0.22 -17.17
N ALA A 295 6.48 0.31 -16.02
CA ALA A 295 7.49 1.37 -15.95
C ALA A 295 8.91 0.86 -16.27
N ALA A 296 9.29 -0.31 -15.74
CA ALA A 296 10.68 -0.78 -15.80
C ALA A 296 10.98 -1.69 -17.01
N PHE A 297 9.99 -2.41 -17.53
CA PHE A 297 10.22 -3.47 -18.52
C PHE A 297 9.36 -3.37 -19.78
N ALA A 298 8.10 -2.96 -19.67
CA ALA A 298 7.18 -2.99 -20.81
C ALA A 298 7.38 -1.82 -21.78
N ILE A 299 7.77 -0.63 -21.27
CA ILE A 299 7.94 0.59 -22.06
C ILE A 299 9.37 1.09 -21.87
N GLU A 300 10.15 1.09 -22.96
CA GLU A 300 11.50 1.62 -22.97
C GLU A 300 11.47 3.14 -22.72
N GLY A 301 12.31 3.63 -21.82
CA GLY A 301 12.38 5.06 -21.45
C GLY A 301 11.38 5.52 -20.37
N ALA A 302 10.34 4.75 -20.04
CA ALA A 302 9.33 5.17 -19.07
C ALA A 302 9.88 5.47 -17.66
N MET A 303 10.97 4.81 -17.24
CA MET A 303 11.66 5.11 -15.98
C MET A 303 12.27 6.51 -15.96
N GLU A 304 12.71 7.06 -17.10
CA GLU A 304 13.28 8.41 -17.18
C GLU A 304 12.24 9.45 -16.76
N ALA A 305 10.98 9.25 -17.14
CA ALA A 305 9.87 10.15 -16.83
C ALA A 305 9.70 10.38 -15.32
N ILE A 306 10.04 9.40 -14.47
CA ILE A 306 9.91 9.53 -13.01
C ILE A 306 11.25 9.66 -12.27
N THR A 307 12.37 9.62 -12.98
CA THR A 307 13.71 9.81 -12.38
C THR A 307 14.28 11.19 -12.70
N ASN A 308 14.14 11.67 -13.94
CA ASN A 308 14.61 12.98 -14.38
C ASN A 308 13.49 13.87 -14.98
N GLY A 309 12.31 13.30 -15.24
CA GLY A 309 11.13 14.04 -15.71
C GLY A 309 10.96 14.06 -17.23
N GLN A 310 11.84 13.36 -17.96
CA GLN A 310 11.93 13.40 -19.41
C GLN A 310 11.22 12.20 -20.03
N MET A 311 10.56 12.41 -21.18
CA MET A 311 9.93 11.37 -21.98
C MET A 311 10.26 11.59 -23.45
N GLY A 312 10.39 10.51 -24.24
CA GLY A 312 10.59 10.64 -25.69
C GLY A 312 9.40 11.35 -26.34
N GLU A 313 9.65 12.24 -27.30
CA GLU A 313 8.58 12.95 -28.01
C GLU A 313 7.69 11.97 -28.80
N GLU A 314 8.31 10.96 -29.43
CA GLU A 314 7.58 9.90 -30.13
C GLU A 314 6.72 9.06 -29.17
N GLU A 315 7.30 8.64 -28.04
CA GLU A 315 6.62 7.91 -26.96
C GLU A 315 5.39 8.70 -26.47
N LEU A 316 5.56 10.00 -26.17
CA LEU A 316 4.47 10.85 -25.71
C LEU A 316 3.38 10.99 -26.78
N SER A 317 3.76 11.21 -28.03
CA SER A 317 2.79 11.36 -29.13
C SER A 317 1.98 10.09 -29.39
N MET A 318 2.57 8.91 -29.17
CA MET A 318 1.89 7.64 -29.39
C MET A 318 1.10 7.16 -28.17
N LEU A 319 1.70 7.16 -26.98
CA LEU A 319 1.08 6.62 -25.77
C LEU A 319 0.13 7.61 -25.07
N HIS A 320 0.33 8.90 -25.30
CA HIS A 320 -0.41 10.01 -24.69
C HIS A 320 -0.93 10.98 -25.75
N SER A 321 -1.46 10.44 -26.85
CA SER A 321 -1.82 11.18 -28.07
C SER A 321 -2.67 12.44 -27.85
N TYR A 322 -3.70 12.39 -27.01
CA TYR A 322 -4.54 13.57 -26.75
C TYR A 322 -3.83 14.64 -25.94
N TYR A 323 -2.90 14.24 -25.08
CA TYR A 323 -2.07 15.20 -24.36
C TYR A 323 -1.06 15.87 -25.29
N TYR A 324 -0.43 15.08 -26.18
CA TYR A 324 0.47 15.62 -27.19
C TYR A 324 -0.23 16.63 -28.11
N GLU A 325 -1.42 16.29 -28.64
CA GLU A 325 -2.19 17.21 -29.49
C GLU A 325 -2.63 18.48 -28.74
N GLU A 326 -2.97 18.37 -27.45
CA GLU A 326 -3.26 19.56 -26.63
C GLU A 326 -2.02 20.45 -26.44
N LEU A 327 -0.86 19.87 -26.16
CA LEU A 327 0.39 20.61 -26.02
C LEU A 327 0.77 21.31 -27.32
N LYS A 328 0.57 20.63 -28.46
CA LYS A 328 0.78 21.20 -29.80
C LYS A 328 -0.17 22.37 -30.07
N ALA A 329 -1.47 22.19 -29.81
CA ALA A 329 -2.48 23.23 -29.99
C ALA A 329 -2.22 24.47 -29.11
N LYS A 330 -1.62 24.28 -27.93
CA LYS A 330 -1.23 25.36 -27.00
C LYS A 330 0.16 25.95 -27.27
N GLY A 331 0.88 25.49 -28.29
CA GLY A 331 2.24 25.94 -28.59
C GLY A 331 3.27 25.64 -27.48
N LYS A 332 3.03 24.61 -26.66
CA LYS A 332 3.88 24.30 -25.49
C LYS A 332 5.03 23.34 -25.78
N LEU A 333 4.98 22.58 -26.88
CA LEU A 333 5.98 21.56 -27.21
C LEU A 333 7.41 22.12 -27.19
N ASP A 334 7.64 23.25 -27.87
CA ASP A 334 8.99 23.84 -27.96
C ASP A 334 9.55 24.23 -26.59
N SER A 335 8.70 24.75 -25.69
CA SER A 335 9.10 25.11 -24.33
C SER A 335 9.39 23.90 -23.42
N MET A 336 8.91 22.72 -23.81
CA MET A 336 9.10 21.47 -23.08
C MET A 336 10.28 20.66 -23.62
N ARG A 337 10.75 20.92 -24.85
CA ARG A 337 11.90 20.20 -25.41
C ARG A 337 13.14 20.41 -24.56
N VAL A 338 13.78 19.31 -24.20
CA VAL A 338 15.07 19.33 -23.51
C VAL A 338 16.14 19.64 -24.54
N ALA A 339 16.94 20.68 -24.29
CA ALA A 339 18.02 21.06 -25.20
C ALA A 339 19.12 19.98 -25.20
N GLY A 340 19.32 19.33 -26.35
CA GLY A 340 20.46 18.47 -26.63
C GLY A 340 20.32 17.02 -26.15
N HIS A 341 20.25 16.11 -27.12
CA HIS A 341 20.95 14.83 -27.08
C HIS A 341 21.74 14.69 -28.38
#